data_AF-A0A5K0X7E0-F1
#
_entry.id   AF-A0A5K0X7E0-F1
#
_cell.length_a   1.000
_cell.length_b   1.000
_cell.length_c   1.000
_cell.angle_alpha   90.00
_cell.angle_beta   90.00
_cell.angle_gamma   90.00
#
_symmetry.space_group_name_H-M   'P 1'
#
loop_
_entity.id
_entity.type
_entity.pdbx_description
1 polymer ?
#
loop_
_entity_poly.entity_id
_entity_poly.type
_entity_poly.pdbx_seq_one_letter_code
_entity_poly.pdbx_strand_id
1 'polypeptide(L)'
;GRRRCALFLRKSHLWSEEMGVGLSSHPPSSANFAPPFDPSKPSVPISFPIKTLEELEQRTYFDSFHFPFNRASVPLPSYAVHGWQERKRKLLVCHDMAGGYLDDKWVQGNQNDAAYTIWHWYLMDVFVYFSHNLVTLPPPCWINAAHSHGVK
;
A
#
# COMPACT_ATOMS: atom_id res chain seq x y z
N GLY A 1 -32.79 10.22 2.46
CA GLY A 1 -31.62 9.65 1.77
C GLY A 1 -30.34 10.15 2.40
N ARG A 2 -29.45 9.27 2.86
CA ARG A 2 -28.18 9.66 3.51
C ARG A 2 -27.05 9.55 2.50
N ARG A 3 -26.50 10.69 2.10
CA ARG A 3 -25.29 10.76 1.27
C ARG A 3 -24.11 10.40 2.15
N ARG A 4 -23.38 9.34 1.80
CA ARG A 4 -22.07 9.01 2.37
C ARG A 4 -21.07 9.93 1.68
N CYS A 5 -20.49 10.88 2.40
CA CYS A 5 -19.37 11.66 1.87
C CYS A 5 -18.09 10.88 2.18
N ALA A 6 -17.47 10.30 1.14
CA ALA A 6 -16.08 9.89 1.18
C ALA A 6 -15.24 11.15 0.89
N LEU A 7 -14.39 11.56 1.83
CA LEU A 7 -13.44 12.63 1.59
C LEU A 7 -12.21 12.01 0.92
N PHE A 8 -12.12 12.17 -0.40
CA PHE A 8 -10.95 11.76 -1.17
C PHE A 8 -9.88 12.85 -1.04
N LEU A 9 -8.86 12.62 -0.22
CA LEU A 9 -7.67 13.48 -0.18
C LEU A 9 -6.79 13.12 -1.39
N ARG A 10 -7.09 13.74 -2.53
CA ARG A 10 -6.24 13.65 -3.73
C ARG A 10 -5.03 14.56 -3.51
N LYS A 11 -3.82 14.00 -3.48
CA LYS A 11 -2.58 14.79 -3.63
C LYS A 11 -2.55 15.28 -5.08
N SER A 12 -2.96 16.52 -5.31
CA SER A 12 -2.93 17.17 -6.62
C SER A 12 -1.49 17.22 -7.12
N HIS A 13 -1.23 16.54 -8.24
CA HIS A 13 0.00 16.72 -9.01
C HIS A 13 -0.02 18.10 -9.68
N LEU A 14 1.06 18.86 -9.51
CA LEU A 14 1.45 19.94 -10.41
C LEU A 14 2.43 19.33 -11.42
N TRP A 15 1.91 18.94 -12.58
CA TRP A 15 2.73 18.76 -13.78
C TRP A 15 2.84 20.13 -14.45
N SER A 16 4.06 20.61 -14.68
CA SER A 16 4.34 21.73 -15.55
C SER A 16 4.78 21.17 -16.90
N GLU A 17 3.97 21.36 -17.93
CA GLU A 17 4.44 21.38 -19.32
C GLU A 17 5.09 22.74 -19.56
N GLU A 18 6.36 22.76 -19.99
CA GLU A 18 6.86 23.72 -20.99
C GLU A 18 8.25 23.30 -21.53
N MET A 19 8.23 22.97 -22.84
CA MET A 19 9.23 23.27 -23.88
C MET A 19 10.71 22.92 -23.71
N GLY A 20 11.22 22.12 -24.66
CA GLY A 20 12.64 22.08 -25.01
C GLY A 20 13.01 20.96 -25.97
N VAL A 21 12.78 21.14 -27.27
CA VAL A 21 13.35 20.30 -28.32
C VAL A 21 14.87 20.52 -28.32
N GLY A 22 15.60 19.62 -27.68
CA GLY A 22 17.06 19.58 -27.68
C GLY A 22 17.51 18.17 -28.04
N LEU A 23 18.02 18.00 -29.26
CA LEU A 23 18.71 16.79 -29.71
C LEU A 23 19.99 16.61 -28.87
N SER A 24 19.89 15.91 -27.74
CA SER A 24 21.03 15.33 -27.02
C SER A 24 21.10 13.85 -27.36
N SER A 25 22.17 13.44 -28.03
CA SER A 25 22.51 12.05 -28.31
C SER A 25 22.90 11.33 -27.01
N HIS A 26 21.91 10.91 -26.22
CA HIS A 26 22.13 9.90 -25.19
C HIS A 26 21.99 8.51 -25.84
N PRO A 27 22.96 7.59 -25.64
CA PRO A 27 22.78 6.21 -26.05
C PRO A 27 21.51 5.65 -25.37
N PRO A 28 20.75 4.75 -26.03
CA PRO A 28 19.60 4.14 -25.40
C PRO A 28 20.06 3.48 -24.11
N SER A 29 19.59 4.02 -22.97
CA SER A 29 19.73 3.43 -21.65
C SER A 29 19.42 1.95 -21.77
N SER A 30 20.42 1.11 -21.48
CA SER A 30 20.30 -0.35 -21.44
C SER A 30 19.02 -0.72 -20.71
N ALA A 31 18.00 -1.16 -21.46
CA ALA A 31 16.75 -1.63 -20.89
C ALA A 31 17.07 -2.73 -19.87
N ASN A 32 16.56 -2.54 -18.65
CA ASN A 32 16.87 -3.30 -17.44
C ASN A 32 16.86 -4.82 -17.68
N PHE A 33 18.04 -5.45 -17.65
CA PHE A 33 18.22 -6.91 -17.66
C PHE A 33 17.98 -7.56 -16.28
N ALA A 34 17.25 -6.92 -15.38
CA ALA A 34 16.93 -7.54 -14.10
C ALA A 34 16.03 -8.77 -14.36
N PRO A 35 16.37 -9.95 -13.82
CA PRO A 35 15.50 -11.10 -13.96
C PRO A 35 14.10 -10.79 -13.38
N PRO A 36 13.04 -11.38 -13.93
CA PRO A 36 11.70 -11.25 -13.36
C PRO A 36 11.69 -11.59 -11.87
N PHE A 37 10.89 -10.85 -11.10
CA PHE A 37 10.67 -11.14 -9.69
C PHE A 37 10.12 -12.56 -9.52
N ASP A 38 10.78 -13.34 -8.68
CA ASP A 38 10.42 -14.73 -8.37
C ASP A 38 10.11 -14.81 -6.86
N PRO A 39 8.83 -14.92 -6.47
CA PRO A 39 8.42 -14.86 -5.07
C PRO A 39 8.82 -16.10 -4.26
N SER A 40 9.30 -17.17 -4.91
CA SER A 40 9.77 -18.38 -4.25
C SER A 40 11.21 -18.25 -3.72
N LYS A 41 11.98 -17.29 -4.24
CA LYS A 41 13.40 -17.15 -3.92
C LYS A 41 13.64 -16.34 -2.65
N PRO A 42 14.57 -16.79 -1.77
CA PRO A 42 15.02 -15.99 -0.64
C PRO A 42 15.59 -14.63 -1.08
N SER A 43 15.12 -13.56 -0.45
CA SER A 43 15.56 -12.19 -0.70
C SER A 43 15.17 -11.26 0.47
N VAL A 44 15.37 -9.95 0.35
CA VAL A 44 14.83 -9.00 1.34
C VAL A 44 13.30 -9.08 1.32
N PRO A 45 12.63 -9.29 2.47
CA PRO A 45 11.18 -9.44 2.49
C PRO A 45 10.43 -8.21 2.00
N ILE A 46 9.50 -8.42 1.07
CA ILE A 46 8.64 -7.38 0.50
C ILE A 46 7.17 -7.81 0.48
N SER A 47 6.28 -6.84 0.51
CA SER A 47 4.87 -6.98 0.12
C SER A 47 4.75 -6.80 -1.39
N PHE A 48 3.86 -7.57 -2.01
CA PHE A 48 3.64 -7.54 -3.45
C PHE A 48 2.21 -7.95 -3.78
N PRO A 49 1.65 -7.49 -4.92
CA PRO A 49 0.30 -7.84 -5.34
C PRO A 49 0.24 -9.24 -5.97
N ILE A 50 -0.97 -9.78 -6.05
CA ILE A 50 -1.31 -10.89 -6.94
C ILE A 50 -1.79 -10.27 -8.27
N LYS A 51 -1.14 -10.63 -9.38
CA LYS A 51 -1.31 -9.91 -10.66
C LYS A 51 -2.20 -10.66 -11.65
N THR A 52 -2.33 -11.98 -11.52
CA THR A 52 -3.13 -12.79 -12.42
C THR A 52 -4.21 -13.57 -11.65
N LEU A 53 -5.29 -13.94 -12.35
CA LEU A 53 -6.32 -14.80 -11.78
C LEU A 53 -5.79 -16.20 -11.49
N GLU A 54 -4.82 -16.67 -12.28
CA GLU A 54 -4.16 -17.96 -12.07
C GLU A 54 -3.37 -17.99 -10.75
N GLU A 55 -2.55 -16.96 -10.46
CA GLU A 55 -1.84 -16.84 -9.18
C GLU A 55 -2.83 -16.78 -7.99
N LEU A 56 -3.96 -16.09 -8.18
CA LEU A 56 -5.01 -15.99 -7.16
C LEU A 56 -5.68 -17.34 -6.89
N GLU A 57 -6.03 -18.08 -7.95
CA GLU A 57 -6.67 -19.39 -7.87
C GLU A 57 -5.73 -20.42 -7.25
N GLN A 58 -4.47 -20.44 -7.68
CA GLN A 58 -3.44 -21.33 -7.17
C GLN A 58 -2.95 -20.95 -5.76
N ARG A 59 -3.30 -19.75 -5.27
CA ARG A 59 -2.90 -19.24 -3.95
C ARG A 59 -1.38 -19.16 -3.77
N THR A 60 -0.63 -18.97 -4.86
CA THR A 60 0.86 -18.98 -4.86
C THR A 60 1.48 -17.93 -3.94
N TYR A 61 0.76 -16.84 -3.67
CA TYR A 61 1.18 -15.85 -2.68
C TYR A 61 1.49 -16.48 -1.32
N PHE A 62 0.65 -17.40 -0.86
CA PHE A 62 0.77 -18.01 0.48
C PHE A 62 1.94 -19.00 0.60
N ASP A 63 2.43 -19.52 -0.53
CA ASP A 63 3.57 -20.43 -0.61
C ASP A 63 4.90 -19.69 -0.88
N SER A 64 4.85 -18.36 -1.03
CA SER A 64 6.04 -17.54 -1.30
C SER A 64 6.98 -17.46 -0.10
N PHE A 65 8.27 -17.24 -0.38
CA PHE A 65 9.28 -16.94 0.64
C PHE A 65 8.88 -15.70 1.48
N HIS A 66 8.18 -14.77 0.86
CA HIS A 66 7.80 -13.49 1.44
C HIS A 66 6.57 -13.56 2.37
N PHE A 67 5.70 -14.58 2.22
CA PHE A 67 4.43 -14.64 2.94
C PHE A 67 4.56 -14.59 4.48
N PRO A 68 5.48 -15.35 5.12
CA PRO A 68 5.62 -15.32 6.59
C PRO A 68 5.88 -13.92 7.14
N PHE A 69 6.58 -13.07 6.38
CA PHE A 69 6.91 -11.69 6.76
C PHE A 69 5.77 -10.70 6.50
N ASN A 70 4.83 -11.06 5.62
CA ASN A 70 3.67 -10.23 5.28
C ASN A 70 2.48 -10.41 6.24
N ARG A 71 2.71 -11.05 7.39
CA ARG A 71 1.71 -11.17 8.45
C ARG A 71 1.86 -10.02 9.43
N ALA A 72 0.78 -9.25 9.61
CA ALA A 72 0.71 -8.25 10.66
C ALA A 72 0.89 -8.90 12.04
N SER A 73 1.67 -8.25 12.90
CA SER A 73 2.01 -8.73 14.25
C SER A 73 1.23 -8.02 15.35
N VAL A 74 0.65 -6.86 15.04
CA VAL A 74 -0.19 -6.11 15.98
C VAL A 74 -1.65 -6.55 15.78
N PRO A 75 -2.33 -7.12 16.79
CA PRO A 75 -3.75 -7.42 16.69
C PRO A 75 -4.58 -6.13 16.85
N LEU A 76 -5.76 -6.10 16.23
CA LEU A 76 -6.71 -5.01 16.45
C LEU A 76 -7.20 -5.04 17.91
N PRO A 77 -7.09 -3.94 18.67
CA PRO A 77 -7.53 -3.90 20.06
C PRO A 77 -9.03 -4.17 20.20
N SER A 78 -9.43 -4.88 21.25
CA SER A 78 -10.84 -5.25 21.49
C SER A 78 -11.77 -4.02 21.56
N TYR A 79 -11.31 -2.92 22.17
CA TYR A 79 -12.10 -1.68 22.23
C TYR A 79 -12.39 -1.10 20.83
N ALA A 80 -11.50 -1.30 19.85
CA ALA A 80 -11.69 -0.84 18.48
C ALA A 80 -12.68 -1.72 17.70
N VAL A 81 -12.76 -3.01 18.06
CA VAL A 81 -13.76 -3.93 17.52
C VAL A 81 -15.16 -3.49 17.94
N HIS A 82 -15.36 -3.20 19.24
CA HIS A 82 -16.67 -2.90 19.83
C HIS A 82 -17.07 -1.42 19.75
N GLY A 83 -16.17 -0.49 20.10
CA GLY A 83 -16.44 0.95 20.16
C GLY A 83 -16.81 1.58 18.82
N TRP A 84 -16.51 0.90 17.70
CA TRP A 84 -16.93 1.31 16.36
C TRP A 84 -18.46 1.34 16.19
N GLN A 85 -19.22 0.57 16.97
CA GLN A 85 -20.69 0.57 16.88
C GLN A 85 -21.30 1.81 17.54
N GLU A 86 -20.60 2.43 18.49
CA GLU A 86 -21.13 3.53 19.30
C GLU A 86 -21.02 4.90 18.61
N ARG A 87 -20.01 5.09 17.74
CA ARG A 87 -19.83 6.36 17.01
C ARG A 87 -20.84 6.51 15.87
N LYS A 88 -21.70 7.55 15.97
CA LYS A 88 -22.70 7.90 14.94
C LYS A 88 -22.09 8.33 13.61
N ARG A 89 -20.88 8.90 13.62
CA ARG A 89 -20.16 9.37 12.42
C ARG A 89 -18.79 8.71 12.37
N LYS A 90 -18.39 8.33 11.16
CA LYS A 90 -17.18 7.56 10.89
C LYS A 90 -16.39 8.20 9.76
N LEU A 91 -15.07 8.26 9.90
CA LEU A 91 -14.16 8.72 8.88
C LEU A 91 -13.43 7.52 8.26
N LEU A 92 -13.59 7.35 6.96
CA LEU A 92 -12.79 6.42 6.17
C LEU A 92 -11.70 7.21 5.46
N VAL A 93 -10.47 6.71 5.51
CA VAL A 93 -9.34 7.25 4.76
C VAL A 93 -8.87 6.20 3.77
N CYS A 94 -8.76 6.60 2.51
CA CYS A 94 -8.32 5.76 1.41
C CYS A 94 -6.93 6.22 0.96
N HIS A 95 -5.94 5.37 1.16
CA HIS A 95 -4.61 5.55 0.62
C HIS A 95 -4.60 5.05 -0.84
N ASP A 96 -4.70 5.99 -1.78
CA ASP A 96 -4.65 5.74 -3.21
C ASP A 96 -3.32 6.27 -3.78
N MET A 97 -2.29 5.43 -3.72
CA MET A 97 -0.98 5.73 -4.30
C MET A 97 -0.84 4.99 -5.63
N ALA A 98 -0.56 5.72 -6.70
CA ALA A 98 -0.34 5.14 -8.02
C ALA A 98 0.79 4.10 -7.97
N GLY A 99 0.59 2.96 -8.64
CA GLY A 99 1.48 1.81 -8.59
C GLY A 99 1.33 0.93 -7.34
N GLY A 100 1.16 1.55 -6.17
CA GLY A 100 1.19 0.87 -4.87
C GLY A 100 2.53 0.17 -4.61
N TYR A 101 2.78 -0.26 -3.37
CA TYR A 101 3.98 -1.04 -3.03
C TYR A 101 5.26 -0.33 -3.49
N LEU A 102 5.37 0.95 -3.20
CA LEU A 102 6.53 1.77 -3.57
C LEU A 102 7.59 1.64 -2.47
N ASP A 103 7.60 2.60 -1.56
CA ASP A 103 8.43 2.61 -0.36
C ASP A 103 7.87 1.72 0.74
N ASP A 104 6.56 1.54 0.74
CA ASP A 104 5.81 0.77 1.74
C ASP A 104 5.77 -0.73 1.45
N LYS A 105 6.35 -1.20 0.36
CA LYS A 105 6.54 -2.64 0.11
C LYS A 105 7.52 -3.27 1.08
N TRP A 106 8.46 -2.50 1.62
CA TRP A 106 9.51 -3.04 2.47
C TRP A 106 8.92 -3.35 3.85
N VAL A 107 8.86 -4.64 4.20
CA VAL A 107 8.16 -5.12 5.41
C VAL A 107 8.69 -4.46 6.69
N GLN A 108 10.00 -4.20 6.74
CA GLN A 108 10.69 -3.56 7.88
C GLN A 108 10.89 -2.06 7.69
N GLY A 109 10.20 -1.45 6.73
CA GLY A 109 10.39 -0.05 6.33
C GLY A 109 11.60 0.13 5.42
N ASN A 110 11.83 1.39 5.05
CA ASN A 110 12.99 1.81 4.28
C ASN A 110 13.62 3.06 4.90
N GLN A 111 14.66 3.59 4.26
CA GLN A 111 15.36 4.80 4.72
C GLN A 111 14.82 6.09 4.08
N ASN A 112 13.69 6.04 3.37
CA ASN A 112 13.12 7.22 2.72
C ASN A 112 12.28 8.02 3.72
N ASP A 113 12.83 9.12 4.23
CA ASP A 113 12.16 10.05 5.13
C ASP A 113 11.00 10.82 4.46
N ALA A 114 11.01 10.94 3.13
CA ALA A 114 9.96 11.55 2.34
C ALA A 114 8.81 10.59 1.98
N ALA A 115 8.88 9.33 2.43
CA ALA A 115 7.82 8.35 2.22
C ALA A 115 6.49 8.85 2.79
N TYR A 116 5.37 8.42 2.19
CA TYR A 116 4.05 8.83 2.66
C TYR A 116 3.75 8.25 4.04
N THR A 117 3.47 9.13 5.01
CA THR A 117 3.16 8.76 6.40
C THR A 117 1.80 9.30 6.82
N ILE A 118 1.13 8.59 7.73
CA ILE A 118 -0.11 9.05 8.38
C ILE A 118 0.17 9.27 9.87
N TRP A 119 -0.19 10.45 10.37
CA TRP A 119 0.00 10.84 11.78
C TRP A 119 -1.31 10.89 12.57
N HIS A 120 -2.40 11.35 11.94
CA HIS A 120 -3.67 11.59 12.61
C HIS A 120 -4.59 10.38 12.63
N TRP A 121 -4.06 9.20 12.98
CA TRP A 121 -4.82 7.95 13.04
C TRP A 121 -6.05 8.04 13.95
N TYR A 122 -5.96 8.79 15.04
CA TYR A 122 -7.05 9.00 16.01
C TYR A 122 -8.29 9.69 15.44
N LEU A 123 -8.20 10.33 14.26
CA LEU A 123 -9.35 10.91 13.56
C LEU A 123 -10.07 9.88 12.68
N MET A 124 -9.45 8.74 12.41
CA MET A 124 -9.89 7.75 11.43
C MET A 124 -10.63 6.60 12.13
N ASP A 125 -11.57 6.00 11.42
CA ASP A 125 -12.25 4.78 11.85
C ASP A 125 -11.83 3.57 11.01
N VAL A 126 -11.60 3.81 9.72
CA VAL A 126 -11.28 2.78 8.73
C VAL A 126 -10.19 3.32 7.82
N PHE A 127 -9.14 2.54 7.63
CA PHE A 127 -8.08 2.78 6.68
C PHE A 127 -8.19 1.78 5.53
N VAL A 128 -8.21 2.28 4.31
CA VAL A 128 -8.23 1.46 3.09
C VAL A 128 -6.93 1.68 2.35
N TYR A 129 -6.16 0.61 2.17
CA TYR A 129 -5.04 0.58 1.25
C TYR A 129 -5.56 0.24 -0.15
N PHE A 130 -5.66 1.26 -1.01
CA PHE A 130 -6.12 1.10 -2.38
C PHE A 130 -4.93 0.95 -3.33
N SER A 131 -5.10 0.11 -4.34
CA SER A 131 -4.06 -0.25 -5.30
C SER A 131 -4.68 -0.51 -6.66
N HIS A 132 -3.86 -0.35 -7.69
CA HIS A 132 -4.23 -0.51 -9.09
C HIS A 132 -3.95 -1.92 -9.63
N ASN A 133 -3.65 -2.88 -8.74
CA ASN A 133 -3.41 -4.28 -9.08
C ASN A 133 -4.66 -5.14 -8.89
N LEU A 134 -4.72 -6.30 -9.55
CA LEU A 134 -5.86 -7.23 -9.52
C LEU A 134 -6.29 -7.59 -8.09
N VAL A 135 -5.36 -8.10 -7.28
CA VAL A 135 -5.57 -8.33 -5.85
C VAL A 135 -4.39 -7.79 -5.07
N THR A 136 -4.71 -7.03 -4.03
CA THR A 136 -3.75 -6.30 -3.19
C THR A 136 -4.01 -6.63 -1.74
N LEU A 137 -2.96 -7.07 -1.05
CA LEU A 137 -2.93 -7.24 0.40
C LEU A 137 -2.20 -6.05 1.03
N PRO A 138 -2.79 -5.33 1.99
CA PRO A 138 -2.12 -4.18 2.59
C PRO A 138 -0.78 -4.59 3.21
N PRO A 139 0.32 -3.87 2.94
CA PRO A 139 1.59 -4.12 3.60
C PRO A 139 1.46 -4.16 5.15
N PRO A 140 2.21 -5.02 5.85
CA PRO A 140 2.06 -5.20 7.28
C PRO A 140 2.38 -3.93 8.08
N CYS A 141 3.22 -3.02 7.56
CA CYS A 141 3.49 -1.74 8.19
C CYS A 141 2.20 -0.89 8.33
N TRP A 142 1.34 -0.88 7.32
CA TRP A 142 0.06 -0.18 7.35
C TRP A 142 -0.94 -0.84 8.30
N ILE A 143 -1.04 -2.17 8.26
CA ILE A 143 -1.95 -2.92 9.16
C ILE A 143 -1.53 -2.72 10.61
N ASN A 144 -0.23 -2.88 10.90
CA ASN A 144 0.30 -2.72 12.25
C ASN A 144 0.06 -1.30 12.77
N ALA A 145 0.33 -0.27 11.96
CA ALA A 145 0.10 1.12 12.32
C ALA A 145 -1.39 1.40 12.60
N ALA A 146 -2.29 0.91 11.74
CA ALA A 146 -3.74 1.05 11.94
C ALA A 146 -4.19 0.37 13.25
N HIS A 147 -3.80 -0.89 13.46
CA HIS A 147 -4.18 -1.65 14.65
C HIS A 147 -3.62 -1.04 15.94
N SER A 148 -2.38 -0.54 15.95
CA SER A 148 -1.80 0.16 17.11
C SER A 148 -2.62 1.37 17.55
N HIS A 149 -3.37 2.00 16.62
CA HIS A 149 -4.22 3.16 16.89
C HIS A 149 -5.72 2.81 16.99
N GLY A 150 -6.08 1.52 16.96
CA GLY A 150 -7.47 1.09 16.99
C GLY A 150 -8.26 1.42 15.72
N VAL A 151 -7.57 1.57 14.59
CA VAL A 151 -8.16 1.76 13.26
C VAL A 151 -8.29 0.42 12.55
N LYS A 152 -9.41 0.22 11.84
CA LYS A 152 -9.71 -0.99 11.07
C LYS A 152 -9.12 -0.93 9.67
#